data_AF-A0A9X5EIF0-F1
#
_entry.id   AF-A0A9X5EIF0-F1
#
_cell.length_a   1.000
_cell.length_b   1.000
_cell.length_c   1.000
_cell.angle_alpha   90.00
_cell.angle_beta   90.00
_cell.angle_gamma   90.00
#
_symmetry.space_group_name_H-M   'P 1'
#
loop_
_entity.id
_entity.type
_entity.pdbx_description
1 polymer ?
#
loop_
_entity_poly.entity_id
_entity_poly.type
_entity_poly.pdbx_seq_one_letter_code
_entity_poly.pdbx_strand_id
1 'polypeptide(L)'
;MRTVSKGACMAALVLAMPASCYATRITGIDVVSIMQRERIARVGPQWPEGYGTAALMRDILVDPASPYSDTNRSPAFANEPHWQATLDALGDRVASDRDALEVLYWDLGVTKARPEGDLAAGTIRYFKDPFIAAGARKADVDPDIFWHMLDVTGYAHSTKAAYYAVALQILRRQMQDIVPERRAALGVHADVFERVMAARHDEEVSPHDLRYLSALVQHRMLHWRPGSRASTGLRELPVAYRIARIAAAYRDARGYLIGPPCHADGSPVTGTAGTGVEGDRRDLCFAGATDRAVHRWYVEEVRFQARPRPRRPPAHDSLFSAIALLALPLLEMAPVLEFVEAVVADELVAAESIEAEDAAAAADRADLVTCLAPE
;
A
#
# COMPACT_ATOMS: atom_id res chain seq x y z
N MET A 1 56.54 -42.41 16.70
CA MET A 1 56.16 -41.10 16.11
C MET A 1 54.71 -41.20 15.66
N ARG A 2 53.78 -40.54 16.36
CA ARG A 2 52.34 -40.54 16.05
C ARG A 2 52.03 -39.30 15.20
N THR A 3 51.54 -39.51 13.98
CA THR A 3 51.04 -38.45 13.10
C THR A 3 49.59 -38.16 13.47
N VAL A 4 49.33 -36.95 13.98
CA VAL A 4 48.00 -36.43 14.25
C VAL A 4 47.48 -35.76 12.97
N SER A 5 46.52 -36.40 12.32
CA SER A 5 45.76 -35.82 11.21
C SER A 5 44.78 -34.79 11.76
N LYS A 6 44.96 -33.51 11.41
CA LYS A 6 44.01 -32.44 11.69
C LYS A 6 42.94 -32.42 10.61
N GLY A 7 41.77 -32.96 10.91
CA GLY A 7 40.57 -32.77 10.10
C GLY A 7 40.11 -31.31 10.22
N ALA A 8 40.21 -30.56 9.13
CA ALA A 8 39.64 -29.22 9.02
C ALA A 8 38.11 -29.36 8.84
N CYS A 9 37.37 -29.02 9.89
CA CYS A 9 35.92 -28.86 9.83
C CYS A 9 35.63 -27.53 9.12
N MET A 10 35.33 -27.57 7.81
CA MET A 10 34.81 -26.42 7.07
C MET A 10 33.36 -26.17 7.54
N ALA A 11 33.20 -25.22 8.47
CA ALA A 11 31.90 -24.64 8.75
C ALA A 11 31.50 -23.77 7.56
N ALA A 12 30.57 -24.27 6.73
CA ALA A 12 29.92 -23.47 5.70
C ALA A 12 29.02 -22.44 6.39
N LEU A 13 29.51 -21.20 6.48
CA LEU A 13 28.73 -20.06 6.91
C LEU A 13 27.77 -19.71 5.77
N VAL A 14 26.57 -20.29 5.79
CA VAL A 14 25.47 -19.84 4.93
C VAL A 14 25.06 -18.47 5.45
N LEU A 15 25.60 -17.41 4.82
CA LEU A 15 25.08 -16.06 4.96
C LEU A 15 23.63 -16.10 4.48
N ALA A 16 22.70 -16.19 5.44
CA ALA A 16 21.30 -15.93 5.21
C ALA A 16 21.17 -14.45 4.83
N MET A 17 21.35 -14.14 3.55
CA MET A 17 20.93 -12.84 3.03
C MET A 17 19.44 -12.75 3.30
N PRO A 18 18.95 -11.76 4.08
CA PRO A 18 17.52 -11.60 4.31
C PRO A 18 16.84 -11.50 2.95
N ALA A 19 15.79 -12.31 2.72
CA ALA A 19 14.96 -12.15 1.53
C ALA A 19 14.20 -10.83 1.70
N SER A 20 14.84 -9.77 1.26
CA SER A 20 14.22 -8.48 1.11
C SER A 20 13.33 -8.61 -0.12
N CYS A 21 12.01 -8.53 0.05
CA CYS A 21 11.10 -8.47 -1.09
C CYS A 21 11.50 -7.30 -1.98
N TYR A 22 11.82 -7.60 -3.23
CA TYR A 22 12.27 -6.65 -4.24
C TYR A 22 11.06 -5.96 -4.89
N ALA A 23 11.26 -4.74 -5.36
CA ALA A 23 10.37 -4.12 -6.32
C ALA A 23 10.09 -5.03 -7.53
N THR A 24 8.82 -5.36 -7.76
CA THR A 24 8.42 -6.19 -8.91
C THR A 24 8.12 -5.33 -10.14
N ARG A 25 8.60 -5.78 -11.31
CA ARG A 25 8.28 -5.18 -12.63
C ARG A 25 7.16 -5.94 -13.35
N ILE A 26 6.64 -6.99 -12.73
CA ILE A 26 5.60 -7.84 -13.30
C ILE A 26 4.26 -7.11 -13.19
N THR A 27 3.69 -6.78 -14.34
CA THR A 27 2.50 -5.93 -14.50
C THR A 27 1.49 -6.63 -15.42
N GLY A 28 0.23 -6.21 -15.37
CA GLY A 28 -0.86 -6.80 -16.16
C GLY A 28 -1.35 -8.16 -15.66
N ILE A 29 -0.99 -8.54 -14.44
CA ILE A 29 -1.36 -9.81 -13.81
C ILE A 29 -2.04 -9.53 -12.48
N ASP A 30 -3.11 -10.29 -12.23
CA ASP A 30 -3.90 -10.26 -11.00
C ASP A 30 -3.79 -11.59 -10.26
N VAL A 31 -2.72 -11.76 -9.49
CA VAL A 31 -2.48 -13.00 -8.74
C VAL A 31 -3.50 -13.15 -7.60
N VAL A 32 -3.89 -12.03 -6.96
CA VAL A 32 -4.82 -12.06 -5.83
C VAL A 32 -6.18 -12.60 -6.29
N SER A 33 -6.79 -12.03 -7.34
CA SER A 33 -8.11 -12.46 -7.78
C SER A 33 -8.10 -13.87 -8.35
N ILE A 34 -7.06 -14.27 -9.09
CA ILE A 34 -6.94 -15.65 -9.60
C ILE A 34 -6.82 -16.63 -8.41
N MET A 35 -5.97 -16.33 -7.43
CA MET A 35 -5.83 -17.17 -6.24
C MET A 35 -7.13 -17.29 -5.45
N GLN A 36 -7.86 -16.17 -5.29
CA GLN A 36 -9.17 -16.18 -4.64
C GLN A 36 -10.18 -17.02 -5.42
N ARG A 37 -10.21 -16.88 -6.75
CA ARG A 37 -11.10 -17.65 -7.62
C ARG A 37 -10.87 -19.15 -7.49
N GLU A 38 -9.61 -19.59 -7.62
CA GLU A 38 -9.24 -21.00 -7.52
C GLU A 38 -9.50 -21.57 -6.12
N ARG A 39 -9.36 -20.73 -5.09
CA ARG A 39 -9.66 -21.12 -3.72
C ARG A 39 -11.17 -21.30 -3.51
N ILE A 40 -11.99 -20.31 -3.89
CA ILE A 40 -13.45 -20.34 -3.74
C ILE A 40 -14.05 -21.51 -4.52
N ALA A 41 -13.60 -21.74 -5.76
CA ALA A 41 -14.07 -22.85 -6.58
C ALA A 41 -13.80 -24.25 -5.98
N ARG A 42 -12.82 -24.36 -5.08
CA ARG A 42 -12.40 -25.65 -4.48
C ARG A 42 -12.92 -25.87 -3.06
N VAL A 43 -12.86 -24.84 -2.23
CA VAL A 43 -13.18 -24.91 -0.79
C VAL A 43 -14.59 -24.38 -0.50
N GLY A 44 -15.21 -23.69 -1.46
CA GLY A 44 -16.40 -22.88 -1.24
C GLY A 44 -16.05 -21.52 -0.62
N PRO A 45 -17.02 -20.60 -0.55
CA PRO A 45 -16.83 -19.27 0.05
C PRO A 45 -16.98 -19.26 1.57
N GLN A 46 -17.41 -20.38 2.18
CA GLN A 46 -17.40 -20.54 3.62
C GLN A 46 -15.99 -20.90 4.08
N TRP A 47 -15.34 -19.99 4.80
CA TRP A 47 -13.98 -20.21 5.30
C TRP A 47 -14.01 -21.27 6.41
N PRO A 48 -13.27 -22.39 6.27
CA PRO A 48 -12.98 -23.23 7.42
C PRO A 48 -12.26 -22.42 8.50
N GLU A 49 -12.38 -22.81 9.76
CA GLU A 49 -11.59 -22.20 10.84
C GLU A 49 -10.10 -22.24 10.47
N GLY A 50 -9.45 -21.06 10.49
CA GLY A 50 -8.06 -20.92 10.09
C GLY A 50 -7.84 -20.43 8.65
N TYR A 51 -8.89 -20.17 7.88
CA TYR A 51 -8.82 -19.42 6.61
C TYR A 51 -9.14 -17.94 6.88
N GLY A 52 -8.45 -17.02 6.21
CA GLY A 52 -8.33 -15.66 6.73
C GLY A 52 -7.33 -14.78 6.02
N THR A 53 -7.58 -13.47 5.93
CA THR A 53 -6.47 -12.50 5.77
C THR A 53 -5.48 -12.66 6.92
N ALA A 54 -5.96 -12.81 8.16
CA ALA A 54 -5.08 -13.05 9.31
C ALA A 54 -4.29 -14.36 9.19
N ALA A 55 -4.89 -15.42 8.63
CA ALA A 55 -4.21 -16.69 8.41
C ALA A 55 -3.19 -16.63 7.28
N LEU A 56 -3.56 -16.04 6.15
CA LEU A 56 -2.65 -15.81 5.04
C LEU A 56 -1.46 -14.94 5.47
N MET A 57 -1.70 -13.91 6.30
CA MET A 57 -0.60 -13.11 6.86
C MET A 57 0.31 -13.93 7.79
N ARG A 58 -0.22 -14.90 8.56
CA ARG A 58 0.60 -15.84 9.35
C ARG A 58 1.47 -16.73 8.49
N ASP A 59 1.00 -17.11 7.32
CA ASP A 59 1.78 -17.94 6.40
C ASP A 59 2.84 -17.14 5.63
N ILE A 60 2.48 -15.91 5.23
CA ILE A 60 3.31 -15.01 4.41
C ILE A 60 4.38 -14.29 5.24
N LEU A 61 4.13 -13.99 6.52
CA LEU A 61 5.05 -13.22 7.35
C LEU A 61 5.71 -14.12 8.41
N VAL A 62 7.01 -13.90 8.66
CA VAL A 62 7.74 -14.58 9.74
C VAL A 62 7.16 -14.22 11.12
N ASP A 63 6.83 -12.95 11.34
CA ASP A 63 6.17 -12.45 12.54
C ASP A 63 5.07 -11.44 12.15
N PRO A 64 3.81 -11.86 12.02
CA PRO A 64 2.71 -11.00 11.60
C PRO A 64 2.42 -9.84 12.55
N ALA A 65 2.87 -9.91 13.81
CA ALA A 65 2.70 -8.84 14.77
C ALA A 65 3.74 -7.72 14.57
N SER A 66 4.89 -8.04 13.97
CA SER A 66 5.96 -7.08 13.74
C SER A 66 5.71 -6.23 12.49
N PRO A 67 5.76 -4.89 12.59
CA PRO A 67 5.66 -4.02 11.42
C PRO A 67 6.86 -4.19 10.46
N TYR A 68 7.95 -4.78 10.95
CA TYR A 68 9.21 -4.97 10.23
C TYR A 68 9.41 -6.41 9.77
N SER A 69 8.40 -7.28 9.88
CA SER A 69 8.52 -8.69 9.53
C SER A 69 9.08 -8.90 8.13
N ASP A 70 9.95 -9.89 7.99
CA ASP A 70 10.30 -10.42 6.69
C ASP A 70 9.19 -11.35 6.18
N THR A 71 9.20 -11.57 4.87
CA THR A 71 8.31 -12.52 4.21
C THR A 71 8.87 -13.94 4.28
N ASN A 72 8.00 -14.91 4.52
CA ASN A 72 8.30 -16.32 4.39
C ASN A 72 8.59 -16.65 2.91
N ARG A 73 9.70 -17.35 2.65
CA ARG A 73 10.12 -17.75 1.29
C ARG A 73 9.33 -18.92 0.75
N SER A 74 8.75 -19.72 1.64
CA SER A 74 8.03 -20.95 1.31
C SER A 74 6.79 -21.01 2.20
N PRO A 75 5.79 -20.15 1.92
CA PRO A 75 4.57 -20.15 2.71
C PRO A 75 3.83 -21.48 2.54
N ALA A 76 3.12 -21.92 3.58
CA ALA A 76 2.47 -23.23 3.58
C ALA A 76 1.46 -23.38 2.43
N PHE A 77 0.66 -22.33 2.18
CA PHE A 77 -0.31 -22.30 1.09
C PHE A 77 0.30 -22.54 -0.30
N ALA A 78 1.59 -22.27 -0.50
CA ALA A 78 2.24 -22.51 -1.79
C ALA A 78 2.38 -24.01 -2.12
N ASN A 79 2.16 -24.90 -1.15
CA ASN A 79 2.10 -26.35 -1.38
C ASN A 79 0.66 -26.86 -1.55
N GLU A 80 -0.34 -25.98 -1.49
CA GLU A 80 -1.74 -26.38 -1.59
C GLU A 80 -2.21 -26.52 -3.05
N PRO A 81 -3.18 -27.40 -3.34
CA PRO A 81 -3.66 -27.62 -4.70
C PRO A 81 -4.22 -26.36 -5.38
N HIS A 82 -4.79 -25.43 -4.62
CA HIS A 82 -5.35 -24.19 -5.14
C HIS A 82 -4.26 -23.22 -5.62
N TRP A 83 -3.07 -23.25 -4.99
CA TRP A 83 -1.93 -22.46 -5.46
C TRP A 83 -1.36 -22.99 -6.76
N GLN A 84 -1.23 -24.32 -6.90
CA GLN A 84 -0.83 -24.90 -8.18
C GLN A 84 -1.80 -24.54 -9.31
N ALA A 85 -3.11 -24.59 -9.05
CA ALA A 85 -4.12 -24.15 -10.02
C ALA A 85 -4.00 -22.64 -10.36
N THR A 86 -3.62 -21.82 -9.38
CA THR A 86 -3.32 -20.40 -9.60
C THR A 86 -2.14 -20.23 -10.57
N LEU A 87 -1.05 -20.97 -10.35
CA LEU A 87 0.12 -20.96 -11.24
C LEU A 87 -0.23 -21.45 -12.65
N ASP A 88 -1.03 -22.52 -12.76
CA ASP A 88 -1.49 -23.06 -14.05
C ASP A 88 -2.36 -22.03 -14.79
N ALA A 89 -3.25 -21.32 -14.08
CA ALA A 89 -4.08 -20.25 -14.66
C ALA A 89 -3.25 -19.02 -15.05
N LEU A 90 -2.15 -18.74 -14.36
CA LEU A 90 -1.21 -17.69 -14.74
C LEU A 90 -0.45 -18.06 -16.03
N GLY A 91 -0.09 -19.33 -16.20
CA GLY A 91 0.65 -19.83 -17.35
C GLY A 91 1.97 -19.08 -17.54
N ASP A 92 2.37 -18.84 -18.79
CA ASP A 92 3.63 -18.16 -19.14
C ASP A 92 3.69 -16.66 -18.76
N ARG A 93 2.64 -16.12 -18.11
CA ARG A 93 2.64 -14.72 -17.65
C ARG A 93 3.60 -14.50 -16.48
N VAL A 94 3.94 -15.54 -15.73
CA VAL A 94 4.96 -15.54 -14.68
C VAL A 94 6.03 -16.57 -15.03
N ALA A 95 7.32 -16.26 -14.81
CA ALA A 95 8.39 -17.19 -15.16
C ALA A 95 8.63 -18.24 -14.07
N SER A 96 8.18 -17.98 -12.84
CA SER A 96 8.35 -18.89 -11.71
C SER A 96 7.27 -18.70 -10.63
N ASP A 97 7.14 -19.69 -9.75
CA ASP A 97 6.35 -19.59 -8.52
C ASP A 97 6.76 -18.38 -7.66
N ARG A 98 8.07 -18.14 -7.56
CA ARG A 98 8.63 -16.99 -6.86
C ARG A 98 8.12 -15.66 -7.42
N ASP A 99 8.02 -15.54 -8.75
CA ASP A 99 7.51 -14.32 -9.39
C ASP A 99 6.05 -14.05 -9.02
N ALA A 100 5.23 -15.11 -8.97
CA ALA A 100 3.83 -15.01 -8.54
C ALA A 100 3.73 -14.60 -7.07
N LEU A 101 4.57 -15.18 -6.20
CA LEU A 101 4.66 -14.78 -4.79
C LEU A 101 5.11 -13.31 -4.63
N GLU A 102 6.10 -12.85 -5.40
CA GLU A 102 6.56 -11.45 -5.34
C GLU A 102 5.45 -10.47 -5.76
N VAL A 103 4.64 -10.83 -6.76
CA VAL A 103 3.45 -10.06 -7.15
C VAL A 103 2.40 -10.06 -6.04
N LEU A 104 2.09 -11.23 -5.48
CA LEU A 104 1.13 -11.37 -4.38
C LEU A 104 1.58 -10.53 -3.18
N TYR A 105 2.85 -10.60 -2.80
CA TYR A 105 3.42 -9.87 -1.67
C TYR A 105 3.35 -8.36 -1.88
N TRP A 106 3.59 -7.89 -3.10
CA TRP A 106 3.45 -6.48 -3.46
C TRP A 106 2.01 -5.99 -3.28
N ASP A 107 1.04 -6.72 -3.83
CA ASP A 107 -0.38 -6.35 -3.78
C ASP A 107 -0.96 -6.40 -2.37
N LEU A 108 -0.51 -7.35 -1.55
CA LEU A 108 -0.94 -7.45 -0.16
C LEU A 108 -0.28 -6.39 0.74
N GLY A 109 0.71 -5.65 0.24
CA GLY A 109 1.40 -4.60 0.99
C GLY A 109 2.36 -5.14 2.05
N VAL A 110 2.86 -6.37 1.89
CA VAL A 110 3.84 -6.97 2.82
C VAL A 110 5.29 -6.63 2.44
N THR A 111 5.48 -5.79 1.43
CA THR A 111 6.80 -5.35 0.96
C THR A 111 7.24 -4.04 1.64
N LYS A 112 8.54 -3.74 1.60
CA LYS A 112 9.18 -2.60 2.29
C LYS A 112 9.59 -1.53 1.27
N ALA A 113 10.10 -0.37 1.70
CA ALA A 113 10.55 0.69 0.80
C ALA A 113 12.00 1.07 1.14
N ARG A 114 12.96 0.20 0.78
CA ARG A 114 14.37 0.39 1.18
C ARG A 114 15.15 1.19 0.11
N PRO A 115 15.99 2.16 0.50
CA PRO A 115 16.72 3.00 -0.45
C PRO A 115 17.66 2.24 -1.40
N GLU A 116 18.36 1.22 -0.91
CA GLU A 116 19.42 0.52 -1.67
C GLU A 116 18.93 -0.73 -2.42
N GLY A 117 17.70 -1.18 -2.19
CA GLY A 117 17.11 -2.36 -2.85
C GLY A 117 16.14 -2.03 -4.00
N ASP A 118 15.46 -0.88 -3.91
CA ASP A 118 14.27 -0.60 -4.73
C ASP A 118 14.38 0.68 -5.59
N LEU A 119 15.47 1.46 -5.49
CA LEU A 119 15.63 2.74 -6.18
C LEU A 119 16.87 2.83 -7.07
N ALA A 120 16.72 3.44 -8.24
CA ALA A 120 17.85 3.90 -9.05
C ALA A 120 18.47 5.17 -8.42
N ALA A 121 19.79 5.16 -8.21
CA ALA A 121 20.56 6.21 -7.53
C ALA A 121 20.31 7.65 -8.04
N GLY A 122 19.97 7.83 -9.32
CA GLY A 122 19.67 9.15 -9.90
C GLY A 122 18.43 9.85 -9.33
N THR A 123 17.53 9.10 -8.71
CA THR A 123 16.23 9.60 -8.24
C THR A 123 16.33 10.35 -6.90
N ILE A 124 17.34 10.03 -6.10
CA ILE A 124 17.65 10.70 -4.83
C ILE A 124 17.94 12.18 -5.08
N ARG A 125 18.41 12.58 -6.27
CA ARG A 125 18.73 13.98 -6.55
C ARG A 125 17.53 14.93 -6.43
N TYR A 126 16.32 14.45 -6.65
CA TYR A 126 15.09 15.26 -6.59
C TYR A 126 14.39 15.20 -5.22
N PHE A 127 14.80 14.25 -4.38
CA PHE A 127 14.28 14.06 -3.03
C PHE A 127 15.45 14.15 -2.05
N LYS A 128 15.52 15.23 -1.28
CA LYS A 128 16.66 15.63 -0.43
C LYS A 128 17.21 14.54 0.52
N ASP A 129 16.47 13.44 0.72
CA ASP A 129 16.83 12.31 1.56
C ASP A 129 16.42 10.97 0.88
N PRO A 130 17.23 9.90 0.99
CA PRO A 130 16.94 8.61 0.38
C PRO A 130 15.67 7.91 0.89
N PHE A 131 15.27 8.11 2.15
CA PHE A 131 14.05 7.51 2.70
C PHE A 131 12.80 8.20 2.15
N ILE A 132 12.84 9.53 2.03
CA ILE A 132 11.79 10.31 1.33
C ILE A 132 11.64 9.78 -0.10
N ALA A 133 12.77 9.64 -0.80
CA ALA A 133 12.79 9.12 -2.17
C ALA A 133 12.19 7.71 -2.26
N ALA A 134 12.53 6.82 -1.32
CA ALA A 134 12.05 5.44 -1.28
C ALA A 134 10.53 5.37 -1.15
N GLY A 135 9.97 6.08 -0.18
CA GLY A 135 8.53 6.14 0.03
C GLY A 135 7.79 6.74 -1.17
N ALA A 136 8.25 7.91 -1.64
CA ALA A 136 7.61 8.63 -2.74
C ALA A 136 7.62 7.84 -4.06
N ARG A 137 8.73 7.17 -4.37
CA ARG A 137 8.87 6.37 -5.60
C ARG A 137 8.08 5.08 -5.55
N LYS A 138 8.04 4.41 -4.40
CA LYS A 138 7.19 3.22 -4.24
C LYS A 138 5.72 3.56 -4.38
N ALA A 139 5.31 4.74 -3.87
CA ALA A 139 3.99 5.29 -4.05
C ALA A 139 3.73 5.87 -5.46
N ASP A 140 4.72 5.87 -6.35
CA ASP A 140 4.67 6.40 -7.70
C ASP A 140 4.28 7.89 -7.76
N VAL A 141 4.72 8.72 -6.82
CA VAL A 141 4.47 10.18 -6.86
C VAL A 141 5.72 10.93 -7.26
N ASP A 142 5.57 11.82 -8.23
CA ASP A 142 6.67 12.63 -8.74
C ASP A 142 7.10 13.73 -7.75
N PRO A 143 8.39 14.14 -7.76
CA PRO A 143 8.91 15.12 -6.81
C PRO A 143 8.17 16.45 -6.81
N ASP A 144 7.72 16.92 -7.96
CA ASP A 144 7.03 18.20 -8.09
C ASP A 144 5.66 18.19 -7.41
N ILE A 145 4.85 17.15 -7.62
CA ILE A 145 3.57 16.97 -6.89
C ILE A 145 3.84 16.77 -5.40
N PHE A 146 4.85 15.95 -5.06
CA PHE A 146 5.21 15.67 -3.67
C PHE A 146 5.52 16.95 -2.90
N TRP A 147 6.46 17.76 -3.39
CA TRP A 147 6.87 18.99 -2.71
C TRP A 147 5.78 20.05 -2.76
N HIS A 148 5.09 20.19 -3.90
CA HIS A 148 3.99 21.15 -4.04
C HIS A 148 2.88 20.93 -3.02
N MET A 149 2.41 19.69 -2.89
CA MET A 149 1.34 19.39 -1.94
C MET A 149 1.77 19.59 -0.49
N LEU A 150 3.03 19.30 -0.18
CA LEU A 150 3.58 19.59 1.14
C LEU A 150 3.67 21.09 1.42
N ASP A 151 4.07 21.89 0.45
CA ASP A 151 4.18 23.34 0.56
C ASP A 151 2.80 23.98 0.74
N VAL A 152 1.80 23.53 -0.02
CA VAL A 152 0.41 24.04 0.04
C VAL A 152 -0.27 23.73 1.37
N THR A 153 -0.12 22.52 1.93
CA THR A 153 -0.85 22.12 3.14
C THR A 153 -0.02 22.20 4.43
N GLY A 154 1.30 22.19 4.32
CA GLY A 154 2.24 22.12 5.43
C GLY A 154 2.31 20.77 6.16
N TYR A 155 3.34 20.60 6.98
CA TYR A 155 3.59 19.38 7.78
C TYR A 155 2.51 19.08 8.84
N ALA A 156 1.74 20.08 9.25
CA ALA A 156 0.67 19.90 10.23
C ALA A 156 -0.52 19.10 9.67
N HIS A 157 -0.63 19.04 8.34
CA HIS A 157 -1.67 18.34 7.59
C HIS A 157 -1.05 17.35 6.60
N SER A 158 0.03 16.68 6.98
CA SER A 158 0.77 15.74 6.10
C SER A 158 -0.13 14.61 5.55
N THR A 159 -1.15 14.19 6.30
CA THR A 159 -2.10 13.16 5.83
C THR A 159 -3.02 13.67 4.72
N LYS A 160 -3.45 14.94 4.82
CA LYS A 160 -4.17 15.70 3.77
C LYS A 160 -3.31 15.84 2.52
N ALA A 161 -2.08 16.29 2.72
CA ALA A 161 -1.09 16.46 1.67
C ALA A 161 -0.93 15.15 0.87
N ALA A 162 -0.76 14.04 1.58
CA ALA A 162 -0.49 12.74 0.97
C ALA A 162 -1.65 12.22 0.13
N TYR A 163 -2.86 12.38 0.65
CA TYR A 163 -4.08 12.01 -0.05
C TYR A 163 -4.20 12.76 -1.39
N TYR A 164 -4.05 14.09 -1.38
CA TYR A 164 -4.17 14.90 -2.58
C TYR A 164 -2.96 14.78 -3.53
N ALA A 165 -1.77 14.50 -3.01
CA ALA A 165 -0.60 14.21 -3.84
C ALA A 165 -0.82 12.95 -4.70
N VAL A 166 -1.35 11.87 -4.09
CA VAL A 166 -1.72 10.67 -4.84
C VAL A 166 -2.86 10.96 -5.82
N ALA A 167 -3.86 11.75 -5.43
CA ALA A 167 -4.95 12.15 -6.32
C ALA A 167 -4.44 12.88 -7.58
N LEU A 168 -3.57 13.87 -7.39
CA LEU A 168 -2.96 14.63 -8.49
C LEU A 168 -2.10 13.74 -9.38
N GLN A 169 -1.37 12.79 -8.81
CA GLN A 169 -0.59 11.85 -9.59
C GLN A 169 -1.47 10.92 -10.44
N ILE A 170 -2.59 10.44 -9.89
CA ILE A 170 -3.58 9.66 -10.65
C ILE A 170 -4.13 10.51 -11.80
N LEU A 171 -4.47 11.78 -11.54
CA LEU A 171 -4.99 12.69 -12.55
C LEU A 171 -3.96 12.98 -13.65
N ARG A 172 -2.72 13.30 -13.28
CA ARG A 172 -1.59 13.48 -14.21
C ARG A 172 -1.46 12.29 -15.14
N ARG A 173 -1.54 11.08 -14.59
CA ARG A 173 -1.46 9.86 -15.37
C ARG A 173 -2.62 9.71 -16.33
N GLN A 174 -3.85 9.93 -15.87
CA GLN A 174 -5.02 9.91 -16.76
C GLN A 174 -4.89 10.92 -17.89
N MET A 175 -4.33 12.10 -17.63
CA MET A 175 -4.03 13.07 -18.67
C MET A 175 -2.99 12.55 -19.68
N GLN A 176 -1.95 11.85 -19.23
CA GLN A 176 -0.93 11.28 -20.11
C GLN A 176 -1.46 10.11 -20.96
N ASP A 177 -2.27 9.24 -20.36
CA ASP A 177 -2.77 8.02 -21.00
C ASP A 177 -3.98 8.27 -21.92
N ILE A 178 -4.74 9.35 -21.71
CA ILE A 178 -5.95 9.68 -22.46
C ILE A 178 -5.72 10.89 -23.37
N VAL A 179 -6.00 10.70 -24.67
CA VAL A 179 -5.90 11.75 -25.68
C VAL A 179 -6.76 12.97 -25.32
N PRO A 180 -6.29 14.22 -25.54
CA PRO A 180 -6.94 15.44 -25.07
C PRO A 180 -8.43 15.54 -25.39
N GLU A 181 -8.82 15.10 -26.59
CA GLU A 181 -10.18 15.21 -27.13
C GLU A 181 -11.18 14.33 -26.35
N ARG A 182 -10.70 13.26 -25.69
CA ARG A 182 -11.54 12.32 -24.93
C ARG A 182 -11.59 12.61 -23.44
N ARG A 183 -10.74 13.49 -22.93
CA ARG A 183 -10.57 13.71 -21.48
C ARG A 183 -11.86 14.15 -20.81
N ALA A 184 -12.50 15.21 -21.33
CA ALA A 184 -13.74 15.74 -20.75
C ALA A 184 -14.88 14.71 -20.75
N ALA A 185 -15.02 13.94 -21.84
CA ALA A 185 -16.04 12.90 -21.96
C ALA A 185 -15.82 11.73 -20.97
N LEU A 186 -14.58 11.51 -20.54
CA LEU A 186 -14.20 10.50 -19.55
C LEU A 186 -14.04 11.09 -18.14
N GLY A 187 -14.48 12.33 -17.91
CA GLY A 187 -14.40 13.00 -16.61
C GLY A 187 -12.97 13.32 -16.15
N VAL A 188 -12.02 13.46 -17.08
CA VAL A 188 -10.63 13.86 -16.81
C VAL A 188 -10.50 15.37 -16.99
N HIS A 189 -10.35 16.09 -15.87
CA HIS A 189 -10.32 17.55 -15.83
C HIS A 189 -8.89 18.07 -15.67
N ALA A 190 -8.21 18.32 -16.79
CA ALA A 190 -6.83 18.82 -16.79
C ALA A 190 -6.71 20.22 -16.16
N ASP A 191 -7.75 21.05 -16.27
CA ASP A 191 -7.82 22.37 -15.66
C ASP A 191 -7.81 22.33 -14.13
N VAL A 192 -8.35 21.26 -13.53
CA VAL A 192 -8.23 21.02 -12.08
C VAL A 192 -6.76 20.81 -11.70
N PHE A 193 -6.03 20.00 -12.46
CA PHE A 193 -4.60 19.77 -12.22
C PHE A 193 -3.82 21.08 -12.22
N GLU A 194 -4.00 21.90 -13.26
CA GLU A 194 -3.32 23.19 -13.40
C GLU A 194 -3.66 24.15 -12.25
N ARG A 195 -4.94 24.28 -11.87
CA ARG A 195 -5.35 25.15 -10.76
C ARG A 195 -4.75 24.72 -9.43
N VAL A 196 -4.77 23.42 -9.12
CA VAL A 196 -4.20 22.92 -7.85
C VAL A 196 -2.68 23.08 -7.84
N MET A 197 -1.99 22.80 -8.95
CA MET A 197 -0.54 22.98 -9.06
C MET A 197 -0.10 24.46 -9.08
N ALA A 198 -1.02 25.40 -9.36
CA ALA A 198 -0.76 26.84 -9.30
C ALA A 198 -1.03 27.45 -7.91
N ALA A 199 -1.78 26.75 -7.04
CA ALA A 199 -2.13 27.25 -5.71
C ALA A 199 -0.91 27.33 -4.79
N ARG A 200 -0.82 28.38 -3.98
CA ARG A 200 0.29 28.63 -3.05
C ARG A 200 -0.01 28.19 -1.62
N HIS A 201 -1.28 28.16 -1.27
CA HIS A 201 -1.77 27.73 0.03
C HIS A 201 -3.12 27.02 -0.11
N ASP A 202 -3.51 26.25 0.89
CA ASP A 202 -4.67 25.36 0.79
C ASP A 202 -6.00 26.10 0.60
N GLU A 203 -6.13 27.33 1.09
CA GLU A 203 -7.32 28.18 0.89
C GLU A 203 -7.53 28.62 -0.57
N GLU A 204 -6.48 28.62 -1.40
CA GLU A 204 -6.59 28.92 -2.84
C GLU A 204 -7.14 27.72 -3.64
N VAL A 205 -7.13 26.52 -3.08
CA VAL A 205 -7.67 25.33 -3.75
C VAL A 205 -9.18 25.29 -3.57
N SER A 206 -9.91 25.34 -4.68
CA SER A 206 -11.36 25.43 -4.61
C SER A 206 -11.98 24.16 -3.99
N PRO A 207 -13.08 24.27 -3.23
CA PRO A 207 -13.82 23.12 -2.73
C PRO A 207 -14.27 22.14 -3.83
N HIS A 208 -14.49 22.64 -5.05
CA HIS A 208 -14.84 21.83 -6.21
C HIS A 208 -13.67 20.94 -6.64
N ASP A 209 -12.48 21.52 -6.77
CA ASP A 209 -11.27 20.80 -7.16
C ASP A 209 -10.91 19.71 -6.13
N LEU A 210 -11.03 20.02 -4.83
CA LEU A 210 -10.81 19.05 -3.75
C LEU A 210 -11.80 17.88 -3.82
N ARG A 211 -13.09 18.17 -4.03
CA ARG A 211 -14.11 17.10 -4.18
C ARG A 211 -13.85 16.22 -5.39
N TYR A 212 -13.42 16.82 -6.51
CA TYR A 212 -13.05 16.06 -7.70
C TYR A 212 -11.88 15.10 -7.42
N LEU A 213 -10.80 15.61 -6.80
CA LEU A 213 -9.65 14.80 -6.44
C LEU A 213 -10.00 13.69 -5.44
N SER A 214 -10.87 13.97 -4.46
CA SER A 214 -11.38 12.96 -3.54
C SER A 214 -12.19 11.88 -4.24
N ALA A 215 -13.13 12.25 -5.12
CA ALA A 215 -13.92 11.29 -5.89
C ALA A 215 -13.01 10.39 -6.75
N LEU A 216 -11.94 10.95 -7.32
CA LEU A 216 -10.96 10.19 -8.10
C LEU A 216 -10.23 9.13 -7.24
N VAL A 217 -9.76 9.49 -6.05
CA VAL A 217 -9.09 8.55 -5.13
C VAL A 217 -10.06 7.47 -4.67
N GLN A 218 -11.27 7.85 -4.25
CA GLN A 218 -12.31 6.91 -3.80
C GLN A 218 -12.66 5.92 -4.91
N HIS A 219 -12.86 6.41 -6.14
CA HIS A 219 -13.13 5.54 -7.28
C HIS A 219 -12.00 4.53 -7.50
N ARG A 220 -10.72 4.93 -7.36
CA ARG A 220 -9.56 4.04 -7.53
C ARG A 220 -9.30 3.09 -6.36
N MET A 221 -9.78 3.42 -5.16
CA MET A 221 -9.79 2.50 -4.03
C MET A 221 -10.81 1.39 -4.23
N LEU A 222 -12.03 1.76 -4.66
CA LEU A 222 -13.12 0.81 -4.90
C LEU A 222 -12.91 -0.01 -6.18
N HIS A 223 -12.40 0.60 -7.24
CA HIS A 223 -12.13 -0.05 -8.53
C HIS A 223 -10.64 -0.20 -8.74
N TRP A 224 -9.98 -0.83 -7.76
CA TRP A 224 -8.57 -1.15 -7.86
C TRP A 224 -8.34 -2.00 -9.12
N ARG A 225 -7.24 -1.70 -9.83
CA ARG A 225 -6.82 -2.43 -11.04
C ARG A 225 -5.54 -3.16 -10.73
N PRO A 226 -5.61 -4.44 -10.32
CA PRO A 226 -4.43 -5.23 -10.01
C PRO A 226 -3.46 -5.26 -11.19
N GLY A 227 -2.18 -5.10 -10.90
CA GLY A 227 -1.12 -5.14 -11.90
C GLY A 227 -1.00 -3.91 -12.79
N SER A 228 -1.63 -2.81 -12.41
CA SER A 228 -1.31 -1.51 -12.98
C SER A 228 0.20 -1.24 -12.84
N ARG A 229 0.79 -0.64 -13.88
CA ARG A 229 2.22 -0.30 -13.93
C ARG A 229 2.40 1.10 -13.38
N ALA A 230 3.34 1.37 -12.48
CA ALA A 230 3.73 2.72 -12.06
C ALA A 230 4.47 3.51 -13.17
N SER A 231 4.57 4.85 -13.08
CA SER A 231 5.39 5.66 -13.99
C SER A 231 6.87 5.24 -13.98
N THR A 232 7.29 4.64 -12.87
CA THR A 232 8.63 4.08 -12.65
C THR A 232 8.91 2.81 -13.47
N GLY A 233 7.89 2.23 -14.10
CA GLY A 233 7.94 0.92 -14.75
C GLY A 233 7.79 -0.26 -13.79
N LEU A 234 7.73 -0.02 -12.48
CA LEU A 234 7.42 -1.02 -11.45
C LEU A 234 5.91 -1.33 -11.47
N ARG A 235 5.50 -2.33 -10.69
CA ARG A 235 4.10 -2.52 -10.34
C ARG A 235 3.62 -1.40 -9.41
N GLU A 236 2.44 -0.88 -9.68
CA GLU A 236 1.81 0.16 -8.86
C GLU A 236 1.27 -0.46 -7.56
N LEU A 237 1.52 0.20 -6.42
CA LEU A 237 0.91 -0.20 -5.16
C LEU A 237 -0.60 0.11 -5.16
N PRO A 238 -1.42 -0.66 -4.42
CA PRO A 238 -2.78 -0.24 -4.07
C PRO A 238 -2.83 1.19 -3.52
N VAL A 239 -3.88 1.94 -3.88
CA VAL A 239 -3.97 3.40 -3.61
C VAL A 239 -3.84 3.73 -2.12
N ALA A 240 -4.46 2.93 -1.25
CA ALA A 240 -4.38 3.12 0.20
C ALA A 240 -2.92 3.07 0.70
N TYR A 241 -2.13 2.10 0.21
CA TYR A 241 -0.72 1.97 0.53
C TYR A 241 0.13 3.10 -0.07
N ARG A 242 -0.21 3.58 -1.28
CA ARG A 242 0.46 4.75 -1.87
C ARG A 242 0.29 5.99 -0.99
N ILE A 243 -0.93 6.28 -0.54
CA ILE A 243 -1.21 7.43 0.32
C ILE A 243 -0.43 7.33 1.63
N ALA A 244 -0.48 6.16 2.28
CA ALA A 244 0.26 5.93 3.52
C ALA A 244 1.78 6.12 3.34
N ARG A 245 2.34 5.64 2.22
CA ARG A 245 3.75 5.82 1.88
C ARG A 245 4.15 7.27 1.66
N ILE A 246 3.28 8.07 1.04
CA ILE A 246 3.52 9.52 0.91
C ILE A 246 3.44 10.22 2.26
N ALA A 247 2.45 9.86 3.09
CA ALA A 247 2.33 10.43 4.43
C ALA A 247 3.57 10.11 5.30
N ALA A 248 4.09 8.90 5.20
CA ALA A 248 5.34 8.49 5.82
C ALA A 248 6.54 9.27 5.28
N ALA A 249 6.65 9.44 3.97
CA ALA A 249 7.71 10.25 3.36
C ALA A 249 7.64 11.73 3.78
N TYR A 250 6.45 12.30 4.01
CA TYR A 250 6.31 13.62 4.61
C TYR A 250 6.72 13.65 6.08
N ARG A 251 6.51 12.56 6.82
CA ARG A 251 7.02 12.43 8.18
C ARG A 251 8.55 12.38 8.19
N ASP A 252 9.17 11.61 7.29
CA ASP A 252 10.63 11.61 7.07
C ASP A 252 11.15 13.01 6.73
N ALA A 253 10.46 13.73 5.83
CA ALA A 253 10.83 15.09 5.42
C ALA A 253 10.76 16.11 6.56
N ARG A 254 9.82 15.93 7.50
CA ARG A 254 9.70 16.76 8.70
C ARG A 254 10.87 16.56 9.67
N GLY A 255 11.43 15.35 9.68
CA GLY A 255 12.40 14.89 10.66
C GLY A 255 11.78 14.48 12.00
N TYR A 256 12.64 13.97 12.87
CA TYR A 256 12.28 13.27 14.09
C TYR A 256 12.80 13.99 15.34
N LEU A 257 12.00 13.99 16.41
CA LEU A 257 12.35 14.67 17.66
C LEU A 257 13.42 13.93 18.49
N ILE A 258 13.35 12.61 18.54
CA ILE A 258 14.18 11.76 19.41
C ILE A 258 15.40 11.17 18.65
N GLY A 259 15.44 11.36 17.34
CA GLY A 259 16.43 10.79 16.43
C GLY A 259 15.77 9.97 15.31
N PRO A 260 16.51 9.67 14.23
CA PRO A 260 15.97 8.89 13.12
C PRO A 260 15.63 7.46 13.55
N PRO A 261 14.43 6.93 13.20
CA PRO A 261 14.02 5.58 13.57
C PRO A 261 14.68 4.50 12.70
N CYS A 262 15.30 4.88 11.59
CA CYS A 262 15.98 3.97 10.67
C CYS A 262 17.51 4.12 10.74
N HIS A 263 18.21 2.98 10.63
CA HIS A 263 19.59 2.94 10.18
C HIS A 263 19.67 3.29 8.69
N ALA A 264 20.87 3.61 8.19
CA ALA A 264 21.10 4.00 6.79
C ALA A 264 20.62 2.95 5.76
N ASP A 265 20.65 1.67 6.13
CA ASP A 265 20.17 0.54 5.32
C ASP A 265 18.63 0.35 5.35
N GLY A 266 17.93 1.19 6.10
CA GLY A 266 16.48 1.11 6.30
C GLY A 266 16.05 0.05 7.33
N SER A 267 16.96 -0.50 8.14
CA SER A 267 16.62 -1.35 9.27
C SER A 267 16.18 -0.52 10.49
N PRO A 268 15.28 -1.03 11.35
CA PRO A 268 14.79 -0.27 12.50
C PRO A 268 15.84 -0.13 13.61
N VAL A 269 15.97 1.06 14.18
CA VAL A 269 16.85 1.33 15.32
C VAL A 269 16.16 0.91 16.62
N THR A 270 16.71 -0.08 17.32
CA THR A 270 16.19 -0.52 18.63
C THR A 270 16.08 0.65 19.62
N GLY A 271 14.91 0.78 20.25
CA GLY A 271 14.65 1.83 21.23
C GLY A 271 14.16 3.17 20.65
N THR A 272 14.47 3.46 19.38
CA THR A 272 14.00 4.68 18.69
C THR A 272 12.83 4.40 17.77
N ALA A 273 12.90 3.33 16.98
CA ALA A 273 11.82 2.92 16.11
C ALA A 273 10.61 2.43 16.92
N GLY A 274 9.41 2.86 16.53
CA GLY A 274 8.17 2.35 17.07
C GLY A 274 7.98 0.86 16.74
N THR A 275 7.30 0.14 17.62
CA THR A 275 7.03 -1.30 17.48
C THR A 275 5.71 -1.59 16.75
N GLY A 276 4.90 -0.56 16.48
CA GLY A 276 3.56 -0.73 15.89
C GLY A 276 2.54 -1.40 16.83
N VAL A 277 2.90 -1.57 18.10
CA VAL A 277 2.00 -2.06 19.17
C VAL A 277 1.18 -0.90 19.70
N GLU A 278 -0.08 -1.17 20.06
CA GLU A 278 -0.96 -0.18 20.64
C GLU A 278 -0.32 0.52 21.85
N GLY A 279 -0.39 1.85 21.86
CA GLY A 279 0.20 2.69 22.89
C GLY A 279 1.66 3.10 22.62
N ASP A 280 2.37 2.50 21.67
CA ASP A 280 3.67 3.00 21.22
C ASP A 280 3.47 4.20 20.28
N ARG A 281 3.89 5.38 20.74
CA ARG A 281 3.77 6.64 20.00
C ARG A 281 5.01 7.02 19.20
N ARG A 282 6.05 6.18 19.21
CA ARG A 282 7.26 6.43 18.43
C ARG A 282 6.95 6.21 16.95
N ASP A 283 7.57 7.01 16.10
CA ASP A 283 7.46 6.81 14.66
C ASP A 283 8.11 5.48 14.25
N LEU A 284 7.50 4.81 13.27
CA LEU A 284 8.09 3.62 12.69
C LEU A 284 9.36 3.97 11.90
N CYS A 285 10.25 3.00 11.74
CA CYS A 285 11.19 3.05 10.62
C CYS A 285 10.42 2.80 9.32
N PHE A 286 9.89 3.85 8.69
CA PHE A 286 8.98 3.69 7.56
C PHE A 286 9.62 2.95 6.38
N ALA A 287 10.90 3.19 6.08
CA ALA A 287 11.62 2.47 5.03
C ALA A 287 11.67 0.94 5.28
N GLY A 288 11.81 0.54 6.54
CA GLY A 288 11.89 -0.86 6.97
C GLY A 288 10.55 -1.52 7.26
N ALA A 289 9.49 -0.73 7.44
CA ALA A 289 8.14 -1.23 7.73
C ALA A 289 7.43 -1.72 6.46
N THR A 290 6.57 -2.72 6.61
CA THR A 290 5.67 -3.19 5.53
C THR A 290 4.67 -2.10 5.13
N ASP A 291 4.18 -2.10 3.90
CA ASP A 291 3.17 -1.12 3.46
C ASP A 291 1.90 -1.19 4.34
N ARG A 292 1.49 -2.40 4.77
CA ARG A 292 0.39 -2.61 5.72
C ARG A 292 0.64 -1.93 7.06
N ALA A 293 1.85 -2.04 7.61
CA ALA A 293 2.20 -1.39 8.87
C ALA A 293 2.21 0.13 8.74
N VAL A 294 2.78 0.65 7.65
CA VAL A 294 2.77 2.09 7.36
C VAL A 294 1.34 2.60 7.17
N HIS A 295 0.47 1.80 6.55
CA HIS A 295 -0.95 2.13 6.41
C HIS A 295 -1.70 2.16 7.74
N ARG A 296 -1.45 1.20 8.63
CA ARG A 296 -2.03 1.23 9.99
C ARG A 296 -1.61 2.49 10.74
N TRP A 297 -0.32 2.83 10.71
CA TRP A 297 0.18 4.08 11.27
C TRP A 297 -0.49 5.31 10.63
N TYR A 298 -0.67 5.32 9.31
CA TYR A 298 -1.33 6.42 8.60
C TYR A 298 -2.78 6.63 9.08
N VAL A 299 -3.57 5.56 9.25
CA VAL A 299 -4.94 5.66 9.76
C VAL A 299 -4.97 6.27 11.16
N GLU A 300 -4.04 5.85 12.04
CA GLU A 300 -3.89 6.44 13.37
C GLU A 300 -3.50 7.92 13.31
N GLU A 301 -2.59 8.29 12.41
CA GLU A 301 -2.16 9.68 12.21
C GLU A 301 -3.29 10.55 11.64
N VAL A 302 -4.12 10.03 10.74
CA VAL A 302 -5.34 10.73 10.26
C VAL A 302 -6.26 11.02 11.43
N ARG A 303 -6.55 9.99 12.25
CA ARG A 303 -7.37 10.15 13.46
C ARG A 303 -6.76 11.16 14.43
N PHE A 304 -5.44 11.19 14.57
CA PHE A 304 -4.74 12.17 15.42
C PHE A 304 -4.86 13.60 14.86
N GLN A 305 -4.65 13.79 13.55
CA GLN A 305 -4.74 15.10 12.89
C GLN A 305 -6.18 15.63 12.81
N ALA A 306 -7.19 14.74 12.81
CA ALA A 306 -8.60 15.10 12.81
C ALA A 306 -9.14 15.55 14.19
N ARG A 307 -8.41 15.32 15.30
CA ARG A 307 -8.87 15.72 16.63
C ARG A 307 -9.00 17.25 16.74
N PRO A 308 -10.16 17.78 17.21
CA PRO A 308 -10.34 19.21 17.41
C PRO A 308 -9.26 19.77 18.35
N ARG A 309 -8.50 20.78 17.89
CA ARG A 309 -7.53 21.48 18.75
C ARG A 309 -8.23 22.62 19.49
N PRO A 310 -8.20 22.65 20.83
CA PRO A 310 -8.75 23.78 21.58
C PRO A 310 -7.79 24.96 21.47
N ARG A 311 -8.03 25.87 20.50
CA ARG A 311 -7.60 27.29 20.44
C ARG A 311 -7.53 27.81 18.98
N ARG A 312 -8.68 28.07 18.37
CA ARG A 312 -8.87 29.16 17.40
C ARG A 312 -10.38 29.38 17.21
N PRO A 313 -10.90 30.62 17.20
CA PRO A 313 -12.26 30.85 16.73
C PRO A 313 -12.39 30.30 15.30
N PRO A 314 -13.54 29.72 14.94
CA PRO A 314 -13.71 29.03 13.68
C PRO A 314 -13.64 30.03 12.52
N ALA A 315 -12.53 30.04 11.81
CA ALA A 315 -12.50 30.53 10.45
C ALA A 315 -12.63 29.29 9.57
N HIS A 316 -13.84 29.07 9.06
CA HIS A 316 -14.26 28.04 8.12
C HIS A 316 -14.14 26.59 8.64
N ASP A 317 -15.28 25.91 8.72
CA ASP A 317 -15.34 24.45 8.85
C ASP A 317 -14.47 23.83 7.76
N SER A 318 -13.33 23.26 8.15
CA SER A 318 -12.40 22.70 7.18
C SER A 318 -13.11 21.53 6.50
N LEU A 319 -13.44 21.70 5.21
CA LEU A 319 -13.99 20.67 4.33
C LEU A 319 -13.17 19.36 4.43
N PHE A 320 -11.88 19.47 4.79
CA PHE A 320 -11.01 18.33 5.03
C PHE A 320 -11.40 17.50 6.26
N SER A 321 -11.89 18.10 7.35
CA SER A 321 -12.38 17.35 8.51
C SER A 321 -13.55 16.45 8.09
N ALA A 322 -14.46 16.97 7.27
CA ALA A 322 -15.56 16.22 6.70
C ALA A 322 -15.08 15.15 5.69
N ILE A 323 -14.14 15.48 4.81
CA ILE A 323 -13.59 14.52 3.83
C ILE A 323 -12.79 13.41 4.52
N ALA A 324 -12.00 13.73 5.55
CA ALA A 324 -11.25 12.74 6.32
C ALA A 324 -12.22 11.79 7.04
N LEU A 325 -13.30 12.30 7.64
CA LEU A 325 -14.35 11.48 8.24
C LEU A 325 -15.06 10.58 7.21
N LEU A 326 -15.33 11.08 6.00
CA LEU A 326 -15.95 10.31 4.92
C LEU A 326 -15.00 9.30 4.26
N ALA A 327 -13.71 9.59 4.22
CA ALA A 327 -12.71 8.71 3.61
C ALA A 327 -12.15 7.68 4.61
N LEU A 328 -12.29 7.89 5.91
CA LEU A 328 -11.78 6.98 6.95
C LEU A 328 -12.29 5.54 6.78
N PRO A 329 -13.59 5.26 6.53
CA PRO A 329 -14.05 3.90 6.27
C PRO A 329 -13.36 3.25 5.07
N LEU A 330 -13.14 4.02 3.99
CA LEU A 330 -12.42 3.56 2.79
C LEU A 330 -10.92 3.36 3.05
N LEU A 331 -10.33 4.19 3.90
CA LEU A 331 -8.96 4.06 4.36
C LEU A 331 -8.79 2.92 5.36
N GLU A 332 -9.85 2.44 5.98
CA GLU A 332 -9.82 1.24 6.83
C GLU A 332 -9.95 -0.06 6.01
N MET A 333 -10.19 0.03 4.70
CA MET A 333 -10.20 -1.09 3.73
C MET A 333 -8.82 -1.74 3.49
N ALA A 334 -7.95 -1.78 4.49
CA ALA A 334 -6.67 -2.48 4.45
C ALA A 334 -6.73 -3.97 4.06
N PRO A 335 -7.85 -4.71 4.17
CA PRO A 335 -7.82 -6.11 3.82
C PRO A 335 -8.36 -6.24 2.37
N VAL A 336 -7.43 -5.98 1.43
CA VAL A 336 -7.61 -6.10 -0.03
C VAL A 336 -8.22 -7.44 -0.43
N LEU A 337 -7.96 -8.49 0.35
CA LEU A 337 -8.42 -9.85 0.09
C LEU A 337 -9.94 -10.00 0.25
N GLU A 338 -10.55 -9.38 1.25
CA GLU A 338 -11.98 -9.49 1.57
C GLU A 338 -12.81 -8.81 0.50
N PHE A 339 -12.37 -7.64 0.03
CA PHE A 339 -13.00 -6.94 -1.07
C PHE A 339 -12.84 -7.70 -2.40
N VAL A 340 -11.63 -8.18 -2.71
CA VAL A 340 -11.40 -8.99 -3.91
C VAL A 340 -12.21 -10.28 -3.87
N GLU A 341 -12.33 -10.91 -2.70
CA GLU A 341 -13.14 -12.10 -2.51
C GLU A 341 -14.61 -11.85 -2.84
N ALA A 342 -15.21 -10.78 -2.31
CA ALA A 342 -16.61 -10.43 -2.61
C ALA A 342 -16.84 -10.21 -4.12
N VAL A 343 -15.93 -9.48 -4.78
CA VAL A 343 -16.01 -9.24 -6.23
C VAL A 343 -15.86 -10.55 -7.03
N VAL A 344 -14.90 -11.40 -6.66
CA VAL A 344 -14.68 -12.68 -7.34
C VAL A 344 -15.84 -13.65 -7.11
N ALA A 345 -16.45 -13.65 -5.92
CA ALA A 345 -17.60 -14.49 -5.62
C ALA A 345 -18.82 -14.10 -6.48
N ASP A 346 -19.07 -12.79 -6.67
CA ASP A 346 -20.14 -12.31 -7.55
C ASP A 346 -19.91 -12.73 -9.01
N GLU A 347 -18.67 -12.61 -9.52
CA GLU A 347 -18.31 -13.11 -10.86
C GLU A 347 -18.54 -14.63 -11.00
N LEU A 348 -18.23 -15.40 -9.95
CA LEU A 348 -18.40 -16.85 -9.94
C LEU A 348 -19.88 -17.27 -9.90
N VAL A 349 -20.76 -16.50 -9.24
CA VAL A 349 -22.22 -16.71 -9.31
C VAL A 349 -22.73 -16.41 -10.70
N ALA A 350 -22.30 -15.30 -11.30
CA ALA A 350 -22.67 -14.95 -12.68
C ALA A 350 -22.22 -16.02 -13.70
N ALA A 351 -21.14 -16.75 -13.40
CA ALA A 351 -20.65 -17.88 -14.17
C ALA A 351 -21.30 -19.23 -13.81
N GLU A 352 -22.32 -19.26 -12.93
CA GLU A 352 -22.99 -20.46 -12.42
C GLU A 352 -22.03 -21.49 -11.78
N SER A 353 -20.90 -21.00 -11.25
CA SER A 353 -19.84 -21.84 -10.69
C SER A 353 -19.91 -22.00 -9.18
N ILE A 354 -20.66 -21.13 -8.49
CA ILE A 354 -21.03 -21.21 -7.08
C ILE A 354 -22.48 -20.75 -6.88
N GLU A 355 -23.07 -21.07 -5.74
CA GLU A 355 -24.44 -20.70 -5.39
C GLU A 355 -24.56 -19.22 -4.95
N ALA A 356 -25.75 -18.62 -5.09
CA ALA A 356 -25.98 -17.21 -4.74
C ALA A 356 -25.85 -16.93 -3.24
N GLU A 357 -26.24 -17.87 -2.37
CA GLU A 357 -26.07 -17.78 -0.91
C GLU A 357 -24.59 -17.67 -0.51
N ASP A 358 -23.75 -18.30 -1.30
CA ASP A 358 -22.33 -18.45 -1.14
C ASP A 358 -21.59 -17.13 -1.46
N ALA A 359 -22.04 -16.39 -2.49
CA ALA A 359 -21.58 -15.02 -2.73
C ALA A 359 -22.09 -14.02 -1.69
N ALA A 360 -23.32 -14.17 -1.19
CA ALA A 360 -23.84 -13.31 -0.13
C ALA A 360 -22.97 -13.39 1.13
N ALA A 361 -22.48 -14.58 1.51
CA ALA A 361 -21.57 -14.75 2.63
C ALA A 361 -20.20 -14.05 2.43
N ALA A 362 -19.72 -13.93 1.19
CA ALA A 362 -18.50 -13.18 0.87
C ALA A 362 -18.74 -11.66 0.90
N ALA A 363 -19.88 -11.21 0.37
CA ALA A 363 -20.32 -9.82 0.46
C ALA A 363 -20.48 -9.36 1.92
N ASP A 364 -21.14 -10.17 2.76
CA ASP A 364 -21.31 -9.87 4.19
C ASP A 364 -19.97 -9.67 4.91
N ARG A 365 -18.93 -10.44 4.55
CA ARG A 365 -17.58 -10.27 5.12
C ARG A 365 -16.91 -8.98 4.65
N ALA A 366 -17.03 -8.64 3.38
CA ALA A 366 -16.54 -7.36 2.87
C ALA A 366 -17.31 -6.20 3.53
N ASP A 367 -18.62 -6.35 3.73
CA ASP A 367 -19.47 -5.36 4.36
C ASP A 367 -19.15 -5.17 5.85
N LEU A 368 -18.79 -6.23 6.59
CA LEU A 368 -18.29 -6.10 7.96
C LEU A 368 -16.98 -5.30 8.06
N VAL A 369 -16.21 -5.22 6.98
CA VAL A 369 -14.98 -4.41 6.90
C VAL A 369 -15.31 -2.96 6.51
N THR A 370 -16.37 -2.71 5.74
CA THR A 370 -16.73 -1.37 5.25
C THR A 370 -17.74 -0.64 6.15
N CYS A 371 -18.59 -1.38 6.87
CA CYS A 371 -19.63 -0.86 7.76
C CYS A 371 -19.09 -0.50 9.16
N LEU A 372 -18.19 0.50 9.22
CA LEU A 372 -17.84 1.23 10.44
C LEU A 372 -18.34 2.68 10.44
N ALA A 373 -19.23 3.05 9.50
CA ALA A 373 -19.94 4.32 9.53
C ALA A 373 -21.20 4.19 10.39
N PRO A 374 -21.31 4.83 11.57
CA PRO A 374 -22.62 5.07 12.15
C PRO A 374 -23.37 6.08 11.27
N GLU A 375 -24.66 5.81 11.02
CA GLU A 375 -25.61 6.79 10.46
C GLU A 375 -25.66 8.09 11.29
#